data_AF-A0A395XZ32-F1
#
_entry.id   AF-A0A395XZ32-F1
#
_cell.length_a   1.000
_cell.length_b   1.000
_cell.length_c   1.000
_cell.angle_alpha   90.00
_cell.angle_beta   90.00
_cell.angle_gamma   90.00
#
_symmetry.space_group_name_H-M   'P 1'
#
loop_
_entity.id
_entity.type
_entity.pdbx_description
1 polymer ?
#
loop_
_entity_poly.entity_id
_entity_poly.type
_entity_poly.pdbx_seq_one_letter_code
_entity_poly.pdbx_strand_id
1 'polypeptide(L)'
;MPPAAEDLDPKRYGHKRAVRLANWRVEHDPTSLWLQDRLKATMPGVDADGNPFDYRDEPVLDPAAEARMIDDAVYREDADGRPHYGRIMRALASWYPNEAERFDMARRIAEDRCDALRRNVIGDPARCYSARLVGYALTRPVRMEAILARPPYNLSAHRMRVGKRYMDRIGAYAREHGGRLPDKRQRDRIWDENMGDFIHEKIAKGVQYGRGMYYSDGSNARPEYHGRPPRLDADGNPFNAREDFERMLAAGRAELGRTPAEFDDVVNRMDAHAAFAPGGADAHAAWAEARRRGLDVRLVEAALDVDASDAAAWEAEYQASSGTR
;
A
#
# COMPACT_ATOMS: atom_id res chain seq x y z
N MET A 1 20.00 29.37 14.79
CA MET A 1 20.97 28.58 13.99
C MET A 1 20.52 27.13 14.06
N PRO A 2 20.32 26.44 12.92
CA PRO A 2 19.98 25.01 12.97
C PRO A 2 21.12 24.23 13.65
N PRO A 3 20.82 23.19 14.45
CA PRO A 3 21.83 22.32 15.06
C PRO A 3 22.60 21.56 13.98
N ALA A 4 23.80 21.09 14.32
CA ALA A 4 24.54 20.21 13.43
C ALA A 4 23.78 18.89 13.27
N ALA A 5 23.79 18.31 12.07
CA ALA A 5 23.03 17.10 11.81
C ALA A 5 23.53 15.90 12.64
N GLU A 6 24.79 15.94 13.09
CA GLU A 6 25.38 14.94 13.98
C GLU A 6 24.76 14.96 15.38
N ASP A 7 24.25 16.10 15.83
CA ASP A 7 23.70 16.30 17.18
C ASP A 7 22.22 15.92 17.29
N LEU A 8 21.57 15.63 16.16
CA LEU A 8 20.17 15.24 16.10
C LEU A 8 20.01 13.73 16.31
N ASP A 9 18.99 13.34 17.08
CA ASP A 9 18.68 11.93 17.37
C ASP A 9 18.30 11.16 16.07
N PRO A 10 19.12 10.17 15.64
CA PRO A 10 18.83 9.38 14.45
C PRO A 10 17.52 8.58 14.54
N LYS A 11 17.08 8.21 15.75
CA LYS A 11 15.83 7.47 15.96
C LYS A 11 14.59 8.36 15.81
N ARG A 12 14.72 9.66 16.12
CA ARG A 12 13.64 10.63 16.02
C ARG A 12 13.56 11.27 14.63
N TYR A 13 14.71 11.60 14.05
CA TYR A 13 14.77 12.43 12.84
C TYR A 13 15.27 11.67 11.60
N GLY A 14 15.63 10.39 11.73
CA GLY A 14 16.05 9.55 10.61
C GLY A 14 17.56 9.30 10.56
N HIS A 15 17.93 8.13 10.02
CA HIS A 15 19.31 7.65 10.03
C HIS A 15 20.24 8.39 9.06
N LYS A 16 19.75 8.82 7.90
CA LYS A 16 20.53 9.58 6.90
C LYS A 16 20.70 11.04 7.35
N ARG A 17 21.93 11.57 7.31
CA ARG A 17 22.28 12.94 7.75
C ARG A 17 21.43 14.04 7.08
N ALA A 18 21.23 13.94 5.76
CA ALA A 18 20.43 14.90 4.99
C ALA A 18 18.94 14.90 5.40
N VAL A 19 18.37 13.71 5.62
CA VAL A 19 16.99 13.52 6.09
C VAL A 19 16.82 14.08 7.51
N ARG A 20 17.82 13.88 8.36
CA ARG A 20 17.79 14.31 9.77
C ARG A 20 17.60 15.81 9.95
N LEU A 21 18.37 16.59 9.20
CA LEU A 21 18.30 18.04 9.25
C LEU A 21 17.00 18.57 8.64
N ALA A 22 16.50 17.93 7.58
CA ALA A 22 15.21 18.26 6.98
C ALA A 22 14.04 18.01 7.95
N ASN A 23 14.01 16.84 8.60
CA ASN A 23 12.96 16.49 9.56
C ASN A 23 12.96 17.41 10.79
N TRP A 24 14.14 17.76 11.33
CA TRP A 24 14.22 18.73 12.42
C TRP A 24 13.67 20.10 12.02
N ARG A 25 14.01 20.59 10.81
CA ARG A 25 13.51 21.88 10.30
C ARG A 25 12.00 21.86 10.10
N VAL A 26 11.45 20.77 9.59
CA VAL A 26 10.00 20.61 9.40
C VAL A 26 9.26 20.57 10.73
N GLU A 27 9.83 19.95 11.77
CA GLU A 27 9.24 19.95 13.11
C GLU A 27 9.20 21.38 13.72
N HIS A 28 10.25 22.18 13.51
CA HIS A 28 10.38 23.52 14.10
C HIS A 28 9.80 24.65 13.23
N ASP A 29 9.60 24.40 11.94
CA ASP A 29 8.95 25.28 10.98
C ASP A 29 8.12 24.44 9.99
N PRO A 30 6.91 24.01 10.40
CA PRO A 30 6.03 23.21 9.53
C PRO A 30 5.59 23.97 8.27
N THR A 31 5.56 25.31 8.32
CA THR A 31 5.19 26.15 7.17
C THR A 31 6.22 26.04 6.04
N SER A 32 7.46 25.64 6.35
CA SER A 32 8.49 25.38 5.35
C SER A 32 8.13 24.29 4.34
N LEU A 33 7.22 23.37 4.69
CA LEU A 33 6.68 22.36 3.78
C LEU A 33 5.94 22.96 2.58
N TRP A 34 5.54 24.22 2.66
CA TRP A 34 4.70 24.89 1.66
C TRP A 34 5.40 26.04 0.93
N LEU A 35 6.68 26.29 1.24
CA LEU A 35 7.45 27.37 0.60
C LEU A 35 7.91 26.92 -0.78
N GLN A 36 7.38 27.56 -1.83
CA GLN A 36 7.70 27.21 -3.23
C GLN A 36 9.19 27.21 -3.52
N ASP A 37 9.95 28.18 -3.00
CA ASP A 37 11.40 28.28 -3.22
C ASP A 37 12.18 27.07 -2.68
N ARG A 38 11.63 26.36 -1.69
CA ARG A 38 12.24 25.14 -1.13
C ARG A 38 11.79 23.85 -1.80
N LEU A 39 10.73 23.93 -2.59
CA LEU A 39 10.14 22.81 -3.31
C LEU A 39 10.53 22.79 -4.79
N LYS A 40 11.28 23.80 -5.26
CA LYS A 40 11.78 23.90 -6.63
C LYS A 40 13.20 23.32 -6.71
N ALA A 41 13.48 22.63 -7.82
CA ALA A 41 14.85 22.22 -8.13
C ALA A 41 15.73 23.46 -8.43
N THR A 42 16.92 23.49 -7.86
CA THR A 42 17.90 24.58 -8.02
C THR A 42 19.17 24.15 -8.75
N MET A 43 19.40 22.84 -8.88
CA MET A 43 20.54 22.27 -9.60
C MET A 43 20.14 21.00 -10.37
N PRO A 44 20.88 20.59 -11.41
CA PRO A 44 20.70 19.28 -12.01
C PRO A 44 21.13 18.17 -11.04
N GLY A 45 20.61 16.96 -11.24
CA GLY A 45 20.96 15.78 -10.46
C GLY A 45 21.45 14.62 -11.32
N VAL A 46 21.92 13.57 -10.65
CA VAL A 46 22.35 12.30 -11.26
C VAL A 46 21.69 11.15 -10.52
N ASP A 47 21.18 10.17 -11.27
CA ASP A 47 20.55 8.98 -10.71
C ASP A 47 21.53 7.93 -10.19
N ALA A 48 20.98 6.89 -9.54
CA ALA A 48 21.79 5.81 -8.97
C ALA A 48 22.55 5.01 -10.05
N ASP A 49 22.05 5.03 -11.28
CA ASP A 49 22.64 4.39 -12.46
C ASP A 49 23.61 5.33 -13.21
N GLY A 50 23.78 6.57 -12.73
CA GLY A 50 24.66 7.58 -13.31
C GLY A 50 24.02 8.44 -14.41
N ASN A 51 22.72 8.31 -14.67
CA ASN A 51 22.05 9.13 -15.69
C ASN A 51 21.71 10.53 -15.15
N PRO A 52 22.00 11.59 -15.91
CA PRO A 52 21.66 12.95 -15.52
C PRO A 52 20.16 13.21 -15.66
N PHE A 53 19.61 14.03 -14.76
CA PHE A 53 18.25 14.54 -14.85
C PHE A 53 18.22 16.02 -14.43
N ASP A 54 17.24 16.78 -14.93
CA ASP A 54 17.09 18.19 -14.62
C ASP A 54 15.61 18.55 -14.48
N TYR A 55 15.23 19.01 -13.28
CA TYR A 55 13.85 19.38 -12.95
C TYR A 55 13.69 20.88 -12.68
N ARG A 56 14.69 21.71 -13.01
CA ARG A 56 14.66 23.16 -12.73
C ARG A 56 13.55 23.90 -13.47
N ASP A 57 13.12 23.35 -14.60
CA ASP A 57 12.03 23.88 -15.42
C ASP A 57 10.64 23.34 -15.01
N GLU A 58 10.57 22.36 -14.10
CA GLU A 58 9.28 21.87 -13.63
C GLU A 58 8.64 22.85 -12.64
N PRO A 59 7.36 23.21 -12.82
CA PRO A 59 6.65 24.04 -11.86
C PRO A 59 6.39 23.26 -10.56
N VAL A 60 6.51 23.96 -9.44
CA VAL A 60 6.06 23.45 -8.14
C VAL A 60 4.55 23.28 -8.19
N LEU A 61 4.06 22.14 -7.71
CA LEU A 61 2.64 21.81 -7.65
C LEU A 61 1.90 22.83 -6.78
N ASP A 62 0.83 23.39 -7.33
CA ASP A 62 -0.08 24.27 -6.60
C ASP A 62 -0.93 23.48 -5.59
N PRO A 63 -1.17 24.00 -4.37
CA PRO A 63 -1.99 23.32 -3.36
C PRO A 63 -3.39 22.92 -3.81
N ALA A 64 -4.06 23.72 -4.66
CA ALA A 64 -5.39 23.36 -5.15
C ALA A 64 -5.32 22.23 -6.19
N ALA A 65 -4.24 22.17 -6.97
CA ALA A 65 -4.00 21.05 -7.87
C ALA A 65 -3.69 19.76 -7.10
N GLU A 66 -2.91 19.84 -6.03
CA GLU A 66 -2.67 18.69 -5.15
C GLU A 66 -3.96 18.15 -4.53
N ALA A 67 -4.81 19.02 -3.99
CA ALA A 67 -6.09 18.61 -3.41
C ALA A 67 -6.93 17.82 -4.41
N ARG A 68 -7.02 18.28 -5.67
CA ARG A 68 -7.71 17.55 -6.74
C ARG A 68 -7.07 16.19 -7.03
N MET A 69 -5.74 16.11 -7.05
CA MET A 69 -5.04 14.85 -7.27
C MET A 69 -5.25 13.86 -6.11
N ILE A 70 -5.33 14.35 -4.87
CA ILE A 70 -5.68 13.54 -3.70
C ILE A 70 -7.11 13.02 -3.84
N ASP A 71 -8.07 13.89 -4.19
CA ASP A 71 -9.46 13.49 -4.40
C ASP A 71 -9.55 12.43 -5.53
N ASP A 72 -8.85 12.62 -6.66
CA ASP A 72 -8.78 11.62 -7.74
C ASP A 72 -8.19 10.27 -7.28
N ALA A 73 -7.19 10.29 -6.39
CA ALA A 73 -6.54 9.09 -5.87
C ALA A 73 -7.38 8.35 -4.83
N VAL A 74 -8.31 9.05 -4.18
CA VAL A 74 -9.11 8.58 -3.05
C VAL A 74 -10.56 8.36 -3.48
N TYR A 75 -11.27 9.43 -3.77
CA TYR A 75 -12.69 9.44 -4.05
C TYR A 75 -13.10 10.77 -4.68
N ARG A 76 -13.92 10.69 -5.73
CA ARG A 76 -14.66 11.83 -6.28
C ARG A 76 -16.08 11.42 -6.65
N GLU A 77 -17.01 12.35 -6.57
CA GLU A 77 -18.33 12.20 -7.20
C GLU A 77 -18.27 12.85 -8.59
N ASP A 78 -18.89 12.22 -9.58
CA ASP A 78 -19.16 12.90 -10.84
C ASP A 78 -20.36 13.86 -10.74
N ALA A 79 -20.61 14.61 -11.80
CA ALA A 79 -21.71 15.57 -11.86
C ALA A 79 -23.09 14.92 -11.66
N ASP A 80 -23.20 13.61 -11.87
CA ASP A 80 -24.44 12.83 -11.72
C ASP A 80 -24.55 12.19 -10.31
N GLY A 81 -23.62 12.50 -9.40
CA GLY A 81 -23.59 11.98 -8.03
C GLY A 81 -23.14 10.51 -7.94
N ARG A 82 -22.47 9.96 -8.96
CA ARG A 82 -21.93 8.60 -8.89
C ARG A 82 -20.55 8.61 -8.23
N PRO A 83 -20.31 7.71 -7.27
CA PRO A 83 -19.02 7.62 -6.60
C PRO A 83 -17.96 6.97 -7.50
N HIS A 84 -16.82 7.63 -7.63
CA HIS A 84 -15.62 7.10 -8.27
C HIS A 84 -14.57 6.83 -7.20
N TYR A 85 -14.37 5.55 -6.86
CA TYR A 85 -13.33 5.16 -5.91
C TYR A 85 -11.96 5.16 -6.59
N GLY A 86 -11.07 6.03 -6.13
CA GLY A 86 -9.70 6.11 -6.58
C GLY A 86 -8.86 4.87 -6.19
N ARG A 87 -7.64 4.78 -6.73
CA ARG A 87 -6.79 3.59 -6.59
C ARG A 87 -6.51 3.22 -5.13
N ILE A 88 -6.29 4.22 -4.28
CA ILE A 88 -5.99 4.01 -2.85
C ILE A 88 -7.21 3.41 -2.15
N MET A 89 -8.41 3.98 -2.39
CA MET A 89 -9.65 3.50 -1.78
C MET A 89 -10.01 2.08 -2.24
N ARG A 90 -9.81 1.74 -3.52
CA ARG A 90 -9.99 0.37 -4.03
C ARG A 90 -9.04 -0.63 -3.37
N ALA A 91 -7.76 -0.26 -3.19
CA ALA A 91 -6.77 -1.14 -2.55
C ALA A 91 -7.10 -1.45 -1.07
N LEU A 92 -7.82 -0.56 -0.40
CA LEU A 92 -8.27 -0.74 0.98
C LEU A 92 -9.58 -1.53 1.11
N ALA A 93 -10.25 -1.87 0.00
CA ALA A 93 -11.62 -2.38 0.05
C ALA A 93 -11.78 -3.69 0.82
N SER A 94 -10.88 -4.65 0.59
CA SER A 94 -10.85 -5.91 1.33
C SER A 94 -10.47 -5.73 2.81
N TRP A 95 -9.85 -4.60 3.16
CA TRP A 95 -9.32 -4.37 4.50
C TRP A 95 -10.21 -3.49 5.36
N TYR A 96 -11.12 -2.72 4.80
CA TYR A 96 -12.01 -1.81 5.53
C TYR A 96 -13.45 -2.00 5.01
N PRO A 97 -14.28 -2.81 5.69
CA PRO A 97 -15.66 -3.07 5.24
C PRO A 97 -16.57 -1.85 5.43
N ASN A 98 -16.26 -0.97 6.38
CA ASN A 98 -16.92 0.31 6.54
C ASN A 98 -16.33 1.32 5.54
N GLU A 99 -17.20 1.90 4.71
CA GLU A 99 -16.79 2.83 3.65
C GLU A 99 -16.24 4.16 4.18
N ALA A 100 -16.82 4.70 5.25
CA ALA A 100 -16.35 5.95 5.86
C ALA A 100 -14.94 5.76 6.45
N GLU A 101 -14.71 4.67 7.21
CA GLU A 101 -13.37 4.35 7.72
C GLU A 101 -12.35 4.14 6.60
N ARG A 102 -12.79 3.55 5.48
CA ARG A 102 -11.96 3.34 4.30
C ARG A 102 -11.59 4.66 3.64
N PHE A 103 -12.53 5.58 3.50
CA PHE A 103 -12.32 6.90 2.95
C PHE A 103 -11.31 7.68 3.80
N ASP A 104 -11.51 7.74 5.13
CA ASP A 104 -10.63 8.44 6.05
C ASP A 104 -9.19 7.91 5.97
N MET A 105 -9.04 6.60 5.94
CA MET A 105 -7.72 5.97 5.79
C MET A 105 -7.10 6.23 4.42
N ALA A 106 -7.88 6.17 3.35
CA ALA A 106 -7.38 6.43 2.00
C ALA A 106 -6.90 7.89 1.86
N ARG A 107 -7.68 8.84 2.38
CA ARG A 107 -7.33 10.26 2.38
C ARG A 107 -6.05 10.52 3.15
N ARG A 108 -5.94 9.94 4.34
CA ARG A 108 -4.72 10.03 5.15
C ARG A 108 -3.49 9.48 4.44
N ILE A 109 -3.59 8.31 3.81
CA ILE A 109 -2.47 7.73 3.05
C ILE A 109 -2.04 8.67 1.91
N ALA A 110 -2.99 9.31 1.23
CA ALA A 110 -2.68 10.26 0.16
C ALA A 110 -1.99 11.53 0.69
N GLU A 111 -2.48 12.08 1.82
CA GLU A 111 -1.90 13.25 2.49
C GLU A 111 -0.50 12.94 3.04
N ASP A 112 -0.31 11.82 3.73
CA ASP A 112 0.99 11.37 4.24
C ASP A 112 1.99 11.15 3.09
N ARG A 113 1.52 10.67 1.93
CA ARG A 113 2.33 10.56 0.71
C ARG A 113 2.84 11.91 0.24
N CYS A 114 1.97 12.90 0.20
CA CYS A 114 2.29 14.26 -0.22
C CYS A 114 3.27 14.91 0.75
N ASP A 115 3.04 14.77 2.06
CA ASP A 115 3.91 15.29 3.10
C ASP A 115 5.31 14.69 3.06
N ALA A 116 5.43 13.38 2.93
CA ALA A 116 6.73 12.72 2.84
C ALA A 116 7.51 13.17 1.60
N LEU A 117 6.82 13.33 0.46
CA LEU A 117 7.44 13.86 -0.74
C LEU A 117 7.97 15.28 -0.54
N ARG A 118 7.22 16.17 0.12
CA ARG A 118 7.71 17.53 0.44
C ARG A 118 8.96 17.48 1.31
N ARG A 119 8.95 16.67 2.37
CA ARG A 119 10.13 16.49 3.26
C ARG A 119 11.36 16.05 2.48
N ASN A 120 11.18 15.12 1.53
CA ASN A 120 12.26 14.63 0.68
C ASN A 120 12.77 15.69 -0.31
N VAL A 121 11.86 16.44 -0.96
CA VAL A 121 12.24 17.49 -1.91
C VAL A 121 13.01 18.62 -1.21
N ILE A 122 12.58 19.04 -0.02
CA ILE A 122 13.28 20.08 0.75
C ILE A 122 14.72 19.69 1.08
N GLY A 123 14.98 18.38 1.23
CA GLY A 123 16.32 17.84 1.48
C GLY A 123 17.17 17.64 0.22
N ASP A 124 16.60 17.75 -0.99
CA ASP A 124 17.27 17.44 -2.25
C ASP A 124 17.14 18.61 -3.26
N PRO A 125 18.19 19.45 -3.41
CA PRO A 125 18.15 20.62 -4.28
C PRO A 125 18.05 20.27 -5.77
N ALA A 126 18.19 18.99 -6.16
CA ALA A 126 18.02 18.56 -7.54
C ALA A 126 16.56 18.21 -7.89
N ARG A 127 15.63 18.22 -6.92
CA ARG A 127 14.24 17.77 -7.10
C ARG A 127 13.23 18.89 -7.03
N CYS A 128 12.12 18.67 -7.75
CA CYS A 128 10.96 19.54 -7.72
C CYS A 128 9.74 18.78 -7.18
N TYR A 129 8.94 19.42 -6.32
CA TYR A 129 7.64 18.92 -5.89
C TYR A 129 6.60 19.20 -6.97
N SER A 130 6.65 18.45 -8.07
CA SER A 130 5.82 18.68 -9.25
C SER A 130 4.58 17.78 -9.30
N ALA A 131 3.62 18.13 -10.16
CA ALA A 131 2.44 17.30 -10.43
C ALA A 131 2.84 15.87 -10.86
N ARG A 132 3.92 15.73 -11.63
CA ARG A 132 4.42 14.43 -12.08
C ARG A 132 4.88 13.56 -10.91
N LEU A 133 5.63 14.14 -9.97
CA LEU A 133 6.09 13.44 -8.77
C LEU A 133 4.93 12.99 -7.88
N VAL A 134 3.99 13.90 -7.62
CA VAL A 134 2.82 13.60 -6.77
C VAL A 134 1.91 12.57 -7.43
N GLY A 135 1.68 12.67 -8.75
CA GLY A 135 0.87 11.70 -9.49
C GLY A 135 1.49 10.29 -9.45
N TYR A 136 2.82 10.19 -9.56
CA TYR A 136 3.50 8.92 -9.36
C TYR A 136 3.30 8.39 -7.93
N ALA A 137 3.51 9.21 -6.89
CA ALA A 137 3.38 8.76 -5.51
C ALA A 137 1.96 8.31 -5.15
N LEU A 138 0.93 9.03 -5.63
CA LEU A 138 -0.47 8.70 -5.39
C LEU A 138 -0.90 7.43 -6.14
N THR A 139 -0.32 7.15 -7.31
CA THR A 139 -0.61 5.91 -8.05
C THR A 139 0.10 4.68 -7.51
N ARG A 140 1.03 4.81 -6.55
CA ARG A 140 1.76 3.67 -5.98
C ARG A 140 0.81 2.69 -5.28
N PRO A 141 0.99 1.37 -5.45
CA PRO A 141 0.17 0.37 -4.79
C PRO A 141 0.20 0.51 -3.26
N VAL A 142 -0.95 0.46 -2.61
CA VAL A 142 -1.04 0.35 -1.15
C VAL A 142 -0.83 -1.11 -0.78
N ARG A 143 0.36 -1.46 -0.27
CA ARG A 143 0.68 -2.82 0.18
C ARG A 143 0.38 -2.96 1.66
N MET A 144 -0.91 -3.03 2.02
CA MET A 144 -1.36 -3.22 3.42
C MET A 144 -0.67 -4.41 4.09
N GLU A 145 -0.46 -5.47 3.34
CA GLU A 145 0.23 -6.67 3.82
C GLU A 145 1.69 -6.38 4.21
N ALA A 146 2.39 -5.54 3.45
CA ALA A 146 3.77 -5.16 3.76
C ALA A 146 3.88 -4.25 4.98
N ILE A 147 2.85 -3.45 5.25
CA ILE A 147 2.75 -2.59 6.43
C ILE A 147 2.50 -3.47 7.66
N LEU A 148 1.45 -4.30 7.61
CA LEU A 148 1.03 -5.14 8.72
C LEU A 148 2.03 -6.28 9.05
N ALA A 149 2.89 -6.68 8.10
CA ALA A 149 3.93 -7.67 8.36
C ALA A 149 5.08 -7.15 9.25
N ARG A 150 5.24 -5.83 9.41
CA ARG A 150 6.36 -5.24 10.16
C ARG A 150 6.10 -5.25 11.67
N PRO A 151 7.14 -5.16 12.51
CA PRO A 151 6.98 -4.85 13.92
C PRO A 151 6.24 -3.51 14.10
N PRO A 152 5.38 -3.36 15.12
CA PRO A 152 5.07 -4.36 16.16
C PRO A 152 4.01 -5.40 15.75
N TYR A 153 3.33 -5.23 14.61
CA TYR A 153 2.13 -6.00 14.25
C TYR A 153 2.43 -7.45 13.86
N ASN A 154 3.54 -7.69 13.16
CA ASN A 154 4.07 -9.02 12.82
C ASN A 154 3.01 -9.98 12.21
N LEU A 155 2.04 -9.47 11.47
CA LEU A 155 1.01 -10.29 10.83
C LEU A 155 1.66 -11.14 9.73
N SER A 156 1.60 -12.47 9.88
CA SER A 156 2.22 -13.35 8.90
C SER A 156 1.48 -13.30 7.56
N ALA A 157 2.24 -13.39 6.46
CA ALA A 157 1.68 -13.37 5.10
C ALA A 157 0.58 -14.43 4.88
N HIS A 158 0.68 -15.58 5.54
CA HIS A 158 -0.33 -16.63 5.45
C HIS A 158 -1.63 -16.26 6.18
N ARG A 159 -1.52 -15.70 7.39
CA ARG A 159 -2.68 -15.19 8.13
C ARG A 159 -3.34 -14.03 7.40
N MET A 160 -2.56 -13.15 6.77
CA MET A 160 -3.11 -12.05 5.98
C MET A 160 -3.87 -12.52 4.74
N ARG A 161 -3.37 -13.53 4.02
CA ARG A 161 -4.08 -14.08 2.84
C ARG A 161 -5.41 -14.73 3.22
N VAL A 162 -5.42 -15.52 4.30
CA VAL A 162 -6.67 -16.09 4.82
C VAL A 162 -7.58 -14.98 5.33
N GLY A 163 -7.04 -14.06 6.14
CA GLY A 163 -7.75 -12.90 6.65
C GLY A 163 -8.40 -12.05 5.56
N LYS A 164 -7.73 -11.82 4.42
CA LYS A 164 -8.29 -11.08 3.28
C LYS A 164 -9.54 -11.76 2.73
N ARG A 165 -9.45 -13.06 2.41
CA ARG A 165 -10.61 -13.86 1.93
C ARG A 165 -11.75 -13.89 2.96
N TYR A 166 -11.40 -13.95 4.24
CA TYR A 166 -12.36 -13.86 5.35
C TYR A 166 -13.09 -12.51 5.29
N MET A 167 -12.36 -11.38 5.22
CA MET A 167 -12.96 -10.06 5.12
C MET A 167 -13.80 -9.87 3.86
N ASP A 168 -13.38 -10.42 2.72
CA ASP A 168 -14.17 -10.40 1.47
C ASP A 168 -15.52 -11.13 1.67
N ARG A 169 -15.53 -12.28 2.35
CA ARG A 169 -16.77 -13.01 2.70
C ARG A 169 -17.63 -12.26 3.72
N ILE A 170 -17.02 -11.57 4.69
CA ILE A 170 -17.76 -10.67 5.61
C ILE A 170 -18.45 -9.54 4.83
N GLY A 171 -17.75 -8.94 3.86
CA GLY A 171 -18.32 -7.91 2.99
C GLY A 171 -19.43 -8.44 2.07
N ALA A 172 -19.30 -9.66 1.54
CA ALA A 172 -20.37 -10.33 0.80
C ALA A 172 -21.60 -10.58 1.69
N TYR A 173 -21.39 -11.12 2.89
CA TYR A 173 -22.45 -11.32 3.87
C TYR A 173 -23.19 -10.01 4.18
N ALA A 174 -22.46 -8.93 4.45
CA ALA A 174 -23.06 -7.64 4.74
C ALA A 174 -23.92 -7.11 3.58
N ARG A 175 -23.46 -7.26 2.33
CA ARG A 175 -24.26 -6.87 1.14
C ARG A 175 -25.55 -7.68 1.02
N GLU A 176 -25.50 -8.98 1.29
CA GLU A 176 -26.67 -9.87 1.24
C GLU A 176 -27.67 -9.62 2.39
N HIS A 177 -27.19 -9.08 3.52
CA HIS A 177 -27.97 -8.90 4.74
C HIS A 177 -28.23 -7.43 5.08
N GLY A 178 -28.35 -6.56 4.06
CA GLY A 178 -28.76 -5.16 4.24
C GLY A 178 -27.79 -4.33 5.07
N GLY A 179 -26.48 -4.56 4.92
CA GLY A 179 -25.42 -3.88 5.66
C GLY A 179 -25.13 -4.46 7.05
N ARG A 180 -25.89 -5.49 7.49
CA ARG A 180 -25.66 -6.10 8.80
C ARG A 180 -24.44 -7.02 8.78
N LEU A 181 -23.51 -6.79 9.70
CA LEU A 181 -22.37 -7.67 9.91
C LEU A 181 -22.77 -9.00 10.57
N PRO A 182 -22.09 -10.12 10.23
CA PRO A 182 -22.37 -11.42 10.83
C PRO A 182 -22.03 -11.44 12.33
N ASP A 183 -22.78 -12.25 13.08
CA ASP A 183 -22.54 -12.46 14.52
C ASP A 183 -21.25 -13.27 14.77
N LYS A 184 -20.88 -13.41 16.05
CA LYS A 184 -19.63 -14.09 16.45
C LYS A 184 -19.52 -15.52 15.88
N ARG A 185 -20.59 -16.32 16.00
CA ARG A 185 -20.59 -17.72 15.57
C ARG A 185 -20.47 -17.83 14.05
N GLN A 186 -21.16 -16.95 13.34
CA GLN A 186 -21.09 -16.90 11.89
C GLN A 186 -19.71 -16.44 11.41
N ARG A 187 -19.06 -15.51 12.11
CA ARG A 187 -17.66 -15.11 11.83
C ARG A 187 -16.67 -16.25 12.04
N ASP A 188 -16.78 -16.99 13.14
CA ASP A 188 -15.96 -18.18 13.39
C ASP A 188 -16.13 -19.22 12.26
N ARG A 189 -17.37 -19.49 11.84
CA ARG A 189 -17.64 -20.41 10.73
C ARG A 189 -17.00 -19.96 9.41
N ILE A 190 -17.18 -18.69 9.03
CA ILE A 190 -16.61 -18.14 7.78
C ILE A 190 -15.08 -18.22 7.81
N TRP A 191 -14.47 -17.96 8.97
CA TRP A 191 -13.02 -18.13 9.15
C TRP A 191 -12.59 -19.58 8.97
N ASP A 192 -13.26 -20.51 9.64
CA ASP A 192 -12.89 -21.93 9.62
C ASP A 192 -13.06 -22.56 8.24
N GLU A 193 -14.16 -22.26 7.54
CA GLU A 193 -14.38 -22.68 6.15
C GLU A 193 -13.27 -22.16 5.23
N ASN A 194 -12.95 -20.87 5.33
CA ASN A 194 -11.90 -20.26 4.51
C ASN A 194 -10.49 -20.78 4.86
N MET A 195 -10.26 -21.12 6.13
CA MET A 195 -9.03 -21.79 6.56
C MET A 195 -8.94 -23.18 5.92
N GLY A 196 -10.03 -23.95 5.92
CA GLY A 196 -10.13 -25.24 5.25
C GLY A 196 -9.85 -25.14 3.75
N ASP A 197 -10.49 -24.20 3.06
CA ASP A 197 -10.29 -23.95 1.62
C ASP A 197 -8.83 -23.59 1.31
N PHE A 198 -8.24 -22.68 2.09
CA PHE A 198 -6.85 -22.27 1.91
C PHE A 198 -5.86 -23.42 2.10
N ILE A 199 -6.11 -24.28 3.10
CA ILE A 199 -5.29 -25.46 3.32
C ILE A 199 -5.46 -26.44 2.15
N HIS A 200 -6.68 -26.73 1.72
CA HIS A 200 -6.95 -27.64 0.61
C HIS A 200 -6.28 -27.18 -0.70
N GLU A 201 -6.40 -25.91 -1.06
CA GLU A 201 -5.74 -25.34 -2.25
C GLU A 201 -4.21 -25.50 -2.23
N LYS A 202 -3.62 -25.33 -1.06
CA LYS A 202 -2.18 -25.47 -0.87
C LYS A 202 -1.73 -26.93 -0.95
N ILE A 203 -2.56 -27.88 -0.49
CA ILE A 203 -2.30 -29.33 -0.63
C ILE A 203 -2.31 -29.65 -2.12
N ALA A 204 -3.36 -29.23 -2.82
CA ALA A 204 -3.51 -29.46 -4.25
C ALA A 204 -2.34 -28.89 -5.07
N LYS A 205 -1.78 -27.75 -4.65
CA LYS A 205 -0.63 -27.10 -5.30
C LYS A 205 0.73 -27.65 -4.87
N GLY A 206 0.79 -28.58 -3.90
CA GLY A 206 2.04 -29.11 -3.36
C GLY A 206 2.92 -28.07 -2.64
N VAL A 207 2.35 -26.94 -2.20
CA VAL A 207 3.10 -25.84 -1.60
C VAL A 207 3.05 -25.94 -0.07
N GLN A 208 4.20 -25.77 0.58
CA GLN A 208 4.26 -25.75 2.04
C GLN A 208 3.51 -24.55 2.66
N TYR A 209 2.93 -24.77 3.84
CA TYR A 209 2.23 -23.78 4.65
C TYR A 209 3.19 -23.13 5.64
N GLY A 210 3.02 -21.83 5.91
CA GLY A 210 3.68 -21.15 7.04
C GLY A 210 3.20 -21.68 8.40
N ARG A 211 4.04 -21.64 9.44
CA ARG A 211 3.68 -22.09 10.80
C ARG A 211 2.56 -21.21 11.37
N GLY A 212 1.74 -21.77 12.27
CA GLY A 212 0.79 -21.00 13.08
C GLY A 212 -0.59 -20.75 12.47
N MET A 213 -1.09 -21.67 11.64
CA MET A 213 -2.46 -21.67 11.09
C MET A 213 -3.37 -22.51 12.01
N TYR A 214 -4.40 -21.88 12.55
CA TYR A 214 -5.33 -22.48 13.51
C TYR A 214 -6.77 -22.12 13.14
N TYR A 215 -7.69 -23.00 13.48
CA TYR A 215 -9.12 -22.71 13.44
C TYR A 215 -9.54 -21.86 14.65
N SER A 216 -10.80 -21.46 14.68
CA SER A 216 -11.39 -20.62 15.73
C SER A 216 -11.51 -21.34 17.08
N ASP A 217 -11.45 -22.66 17.09
CA ASP A 217 -11.44 -23.52 18.28
C ASP A 217 -10.02 -23.87 18.78
N GLY A 218 -8.98 -23.26 18.20
CA GLY A 218 -7.58 -23.52 18.56
C GLY A 218 -7.00 -24.81 18.00
N SER A 219 -7.78 -25.61 17.28
CA SER A 219 -7.26 -26.79 16.59
C SER A 219 -6.34 -26.40 15.43
N ASN A 220 -5.35 -27.24 15.15
CA ASN A 220 -4.37 -26.95 14.11
C ASN A 220 -5.00 -27.16 12.73
N ALA A 221 -4.85 -26.17 11.85
CA ALA A 221 -5.39 -26.25 10.49
C ALA A 221 -4.62 -27.21 9.58
N ARG A 222 -3.44 -27.66 10.00
CA ARG A 222 -2.59 -28.55 9.20
C ARG A 222 -2.98 -30.02 9.39
N PRO A 223 -3.13 -30.78 8.28
CA PRO A 223 -3.44 -32.20 8.30
C PRO A 223 -2.54 -33.03 9.23
N GLU A 224 -1.24 -32.79 9.13
CA GLU A 224 -0.19 -33.50 9.88
C GLU A 224 -0.30 -33.35 11.41
N TYR A 225 -1.07 -32.37 11.89
CA TYR A 225 -1.16 -32.02 13.30
C TYR A 225 -2.59 -32.06 13.86
N HIS A 226 -3.59 -32.59 13.13
CA HIS A 226 -4.98 -32.66 13.61
C HIS A 226 -5.16 -33.46 14.92
N GLY A 227 -4.24 -34.37 15.25
CA GLY A 227 -4.26 -35.12 16.52
C GLY A 227 -3.61 -34.41 17.71
N ARG A 228 -3.09 -33.19 17.53
CA ARG A 228 -2.48 -32.43 18.64
C ARG A 228 -3.57 -31.72 19.46
N PRO A 229 -3.38 -31.59 20.78
CA PRO A 229 -4.30 -30.82 21.61
C PRO A 229 -4.42 -29.38 21.07
N PRO A 230 -5.61 -28.75 21.17
CA PRO A 230 -5.80 -27.37 20.77
C PRO A 230 -4.80 -26.45 21.44
N ARG A 231 -4.34 -25.45 20.70
CA ARG A 231 -3.55 -24.38 21.31
C ARG A 231 -4.44 -23.61 22.27
N LEU A 232 -3.90 -23.28 23.44
CA LEU A 232 -4.57 -22.40 24.41
C LEU A 232 -4.02 -20.97 24.30
N ASP A 233 -4.85 -20.00 24.66
CA ASP A 233 -4.47 -18.61 24.86
C ASP A 233 -3.85 -18.39 26.24
N ALA A 234 -3.56 -17.12 26.58
CA ALA A 234 -2.95 -16.75 27.85
C ALA A 234 -3.84 -17.02 29.07
N ASP A 235 -5.16 -17.08 28.85
CA ASP A 235 -6.16 -17.31 29.89
C ASP A 235 -6.52 -18.81 30.01
N GLY A 236 -5.87 -19.67 29.23
CA GLY A 236 -6.11 -21.11 29.22
C GLY A 236 -7.33 -21.55 28.41
N ASN A 237 -7.97 -20.65 27.66
CA ASN A 237 -9.07 -20.97 26.75
C ASN A 237 -8.53 -21.42 25.39
N PRO A 238 -9.32 -22.14 24.57
CA PRO A 238 -8.91 -22.46 23.21
C PRO A 238 -8.59 -21.20 22.40
N PHE A 239 -7.41 -21.18 21.78
CA PHE A 239 -6.90 -20.04 21.03
C PHE A 239 -7.77 -19.77 19.80
N ASN A 240 -8.54 -18.69 19.82
CA ASN A 240 -9.35 -18.29 18.67
C ASN A 240 -8.52 -17.50 17.65
N ALA A 241 -8.18 -18.16 16.54
CA ALA A 241 -7.37 -17.56 15.47
C ALA A 241 -8.06 -16.40 14.73
N ARG A 242 -9.39 -16.45 14.61
CA ARG A 242 -10.21 -15.38 14.02
C ARG A 242 -10.14 -14.13 14.89
N GLU A 243 -10.33 -14.26 16.20
CA GLU A 243 -10.25 -13.15 17.16
C GLU A 243 -8.83 -12.57 17.25
N ASP A 244 -7.80 -13.43 17.23
CA ASP A 244 -6.41 -12.99 17.18
C ASP A 244 -6.14 -12.14 15.92
N PHE A 245 -6.62 -12.59 14.75
CA PHE A 245 -6.52 -11.83 13.51
C PHE A 245 -7.29 -10.50 13.58
N GLU A 246 -8.55 -10.50 14.00
CA GLU A 246 -9.37 -9.29 14.12
C GLU A 246 -8.73 -8.28 15.09
N ARG A 247 -8.20 -8.74 16.22
CA ARG A 247 -7.49 -7.91 17.20
C ARG A 247 -6.22 -7.32 16.61
N MET A 248 -5.39 -8.13 15.96
CA MET A 248 -4.14 -7.65 15.33
C MET A 248 -4.44 -6.66 14.19
N LEU A 249 -5.47 -6.93 13.39
CA LEU A 249 -5.91 -6.02 12.34
C LEU A 249 -6.41 -4.70 12.93
N ALA A 250 -7.28 -4.74 13.94
CA ALA A 250 -7.79 -3.54 14.60
C ALA A 250 -6.65 -2.72 15.24
N ALA A 251 -5.69 -3.38 15.89
CA ALA A 251 -4.51 -2.72 16.44
C ALA A 251 -3.65 -2.08 15.33
N GLY A 252 -3.44 -2.79 14.21
CA GLY A 252 -2.73 -2.26 13.05
C GLY A 252 -3.41 -1.05 12.41
N ARG A 253 -4.75 -1.08 12.28
CA ARG A 253 -5.53 0.07 11.78
C ARG A 253 -5.47 1.26 12.73
N ALA A 254 -5.58 1.02 14.04
CA ALA A 254 -5.53 2.08 15.04
C ALA A 254 -4.17 2.80 15.06
N GLU A 255 -3.09 2.06 14.85
CA GLU A 255 -1.73 2.61 14.84
C GLU A 255 -1.40 3.30 13.51
N LEU A 256 -1.85 2.78 12.36
CA LEU A 256 -1.91 3.53 11.11
C LEU A 256 -2.67 4.87 11.29
N GLY A 257 -3.65 4.88 12.19
CA GLY A 257 -4.36 6.09 12.60
C GLY A 257 -3.58 7.03 13.52
N ARG A 258 -2.38 6.67 14.00
CA ARG A 258 -1.60 7.43 14.99
C ARG A 258 -0.24 7.90 14.47
N THR A 259 0.38 7.21 13.52
CA THR A 259 1.76 7.50 13.07
C THR A 259 1.84 7.94 11.60
N PRO A 260 2.00 9.25 11.31
CA PRO A 260 2.32 9.73 9.96
C PRO A 260 3.69 9.26 9.43
N ALA A 261 4.58 8.80 10.33
CA ALA A 261 6.00 8.59 10.07
C ALA A 261 6.34 7.30 9.28
N GLU A 262 5.39 6.38 9.08
CA GLU A 262 5.68 5.07 8.48
C GLU A 262 5.89 5.15 6.95
N PHE A 263 5.27 6.12 6.28
CA PHE A 263 5.51 6.35 4.85
C PHE A 263 6.84 7.05 4.59
N ASP A 264 7.24 7.99 5.46
CA ASP A 264 8.58 8.61 5.42
C ASP A 264 9.66 7.52 5.40
N ASP A 265 9.52 6.48 6.21
CA ASP A 265 10.51 5.41 6.32
C ASP A 265 10.54 4.46 5.09
N VAL A 266 9.41 4.32 4.38
CA VAL A 266 9.33 3.58 3.09
C VAL A 266 9.88 4.40 1.93
N VAL A 267 9.63 5.71 1.89
CA VAL A 267 10.20 6.62 0.88
C VAL A 267 11.67 6.94 1.13
N ASN A 268 12.12 6.95 2.39
CA ASN A 268 13.54 7.14 2.72
C ASN A 268 14.38 5.89 2.41
N ARG A 269 13.75 4.70 2.46
CA ARG A 269 14.38 3.40 2.12
C ARG A 269 14.28 3.05 0.64
N MET A 270 13.16 3.37 0.00
CA MET A 270 13.04 3.34 -1.45
C MET A 270 13.47 4.70 -1.93
N ASP A 271 14.79 4.90 -2.14
CA ASP A 271 15.35 6.17 -2.59
C ASP A 271 14.34 6.87 -3.47
N ALA A 272 13.98 8.12 -3.16
CA ALA A 272 13.06 8.88 -3.96
C ALA A 272 13.45 8.84 -5.45
N HIS A 273 14.70 8.48 -5.78
CA HIS A 273 15.17 8.15 -7.12
C HIS A 273 14.50 6.95 -7.80
N ALA A 274 14.13 5.88 -7.10
CA ALA A 274 13.30 4.81 -7.67
C ALA A 274 11.93 5.30 -8.17
N ALA A 275 11.48 6.50 -7.74
CA ALA A 275 10.29 7.17 -8.27
C ALA A 275 10.54 7.94 -9.59
N PHE A 276 11.81 8.18 -9.95
CA PHE A 276 12.22 8.94 -11.12
C PHE A 276 13.16 8.20 -12.08
N ALA A 277 13.71 7.05 -11.67
CA ALA A 277 14.42 6.17 -12.57
C ALA A 277 13.46 5.75 -13.69
N PRO A 278 13.89 5.74 -14.97
CA PRO A 278 13.12 5.16 -16.07
C PRO A 278 12.80 3.65 -15.87
N GLY A 279 13.24 3.07 -14.76
CA GLY A 279 12.98 1.69 -14.32
C GLY A 279 11.80 1.51 -13.38
N GLY A 280 10.90 2.48 -13.24
CA GLY A 280 9.53 2.18 -12.81
C GLY A 280 8.85 1.48 -13.98
N ALA A 281 9.05 0.16 -14.13
CA ALA A 281 8.61 -0.61 -15.30
C ALA A 281 7.25 -0.10 -15.79
N ASP A 282 7.29 0.63 -16.91
CA ASP A 282 6.09 1.10 -17.59
C ASP A 282 5.23 -0.16 -17.79
N ALA A 283 4.10 -0.20 -17.09
CA ALA A 283 3.27 -1.39 -17.06
C ALA A 283 2.85 -1.77 -18.49
N HIS A 284 2.70 -0.77 -19.37
CA HIS A 284 2.49 -0.97 -20.78
C HIS A 284 3.73 -1.54 -21.49
N ALA A 285 4.94 -1.00 -21.28
CA ALA A 285 6.16 -1.55 -21.86
C ALA A 285 6.50 -2.98 -21.37
N ALA A 286 6.28 -3.27 -20.08
CA ALA A 286 6.47 -4.59 -19.49
C ALA A 286 5.44 -5.60 -20.02
N TRP A 287 4.18 -5.16 -20.15
CA TRP A 287 3.12 -5.93 -20.80
C TRP A 287 3.42 -6.19 -22.28
N ALA A 288 3.85 -5.17 -23.03
CA ALA A 288 4.18 -5.27 -24.46
C ALA A 288 5.42 -6.12 -24.72
N GLU A 289 6.43 -6.08 -23.84
CA GLU A 289 7.60 -6.97 -23.91
C GLU A 289 7.23 -8.41 -23.58
N ALA A 290 6.38 -8.64 -22.56
CA ALA A 290 5.86 -9.97 -22.24
C ALA A 290 5.05 -10.54 -23.41
N ARG A 291 4.20 -9.72 -24.04
CA ARG A 291 3.44 -10.08 -25.24
C ARG A 291 4.35 -10.43 -26.42
N ARG A 292 5.36 -9.60 -26.69
CA ARG A 292 6.37 -9.85 -27.75
C ARG A 292 7.16 -11.14 -27.54
N ARG A 293 7.45 -11.50 -26.28
CA ARG A 293 8.15 -12.73 -25.91
C ARG A 293 7.25 -13.97 -25.81
N GLY A 294 5.95 -13.83 -26.08
CA GLY A 294 4.98 -14.92 -26.00
C GLY A 294 4.71 -15.40 -24.57
N LEU A 295 4.96 -14.55 -23.57
CA LEU A 295 4.70 -14.84 -22.17
C LEU A 295 3.21 -14.64 -21.85
N ASP A 296 2.74 -15.26 -20.76
CA ASP A 296 1.37 -15.09 -20.29
C ASP A 296 1.19 -13.69 -19.67
N VAL A 297 0.63 -12.79 -20.47
CA VAL A 297 0.39 -11.40 -20.07
C VAL A 297 -0.63 -11.27 -18.94
N ARG A 298 -1.50 -12.26 -18.71
CA ARG A 298 -2.45 -12.22 -17.57
C ARG A 298 -1.75 -12.29 -16.23
N LEU A 299 -0.60 -12.97 -16.16
CA LEU A 299 0.23 -13.00 -14.96
C LEU A 299 0.92 -11.67 -14.72
N VAL A 300 1.27 -10.96 -15.79
CA VAL A 300 1.88 -9.62 -15.74
C VAL A 300 0.84 -8.57 -15.35
N GLU A 301 -0.34 -8.61 -15.97
CA GLU A 301 -1.52 -7.78 -15.63
C GLU A 301 -1.89 -7.95 -14.15
N ALA A 302 -1.98 -9.19 -13.65
CA ALA A 302 -2.29 -9.46 -12.25
C ALA A 302 -1.19 -9.02 -11.28
N ALA A 303 0.09 -9.12 -11.69
CA ALA A 303 1.22 -8.70 -10.86
C ALA A 303 1.35 -7.16 -10.79
N LEU A 304 0.95 -6.47 -11.86
CA LEU A 304 0.99 -5.02 -11.99
C LEU A 304 -0.34 -4.33 -11.66
N ASP A 305 -1.38 -5.13 -11.36
CA ASP A 305 -2.73 -4.66 -11.05
C ASP A 305 -3.31 -3.77 -12.16
N VAL A 306 -3.18 -4.26 -13.40
CA VAL A 306 -3.70 -3.63 -14.63
C VAL A 306 -5.19 -3.94 -14.74
N ASP A 307 -6.01 -2.91 -14.94
CA ASP A 307 -7.45 -3.08 -15.11
C ASP A 307 -7.78 -3.76 -16.46
N ALA A 308 -8.91 -4.45 -16.53
CA ALA A 308 -9.35 -5.13 -17.75
C ALA A 308 -9.56 -4.14 -18.93
N SER A 309 -9.95 -2.90 -18.65
CA SER A 309 -10.10 -1.85 -19.66
C SER A 309 -8.75 -1.38 -20.22
N ASP A 310 -7.76 -1.18 -19.36
CA ASP A 310 -6.39 -0.83 -19.76
C ASP A 310 -5.72 -1.97 -20.53
N ALA A 311 -5.88 -3.21 -20.07
CA ALA A 311 -5.37 -4.39 -20.77
C ALA A 311 -6.01 -4.56 -22.17
N ALA A 312 -7.31 -4.28 -22.30
CA ALA A 312 -8.00 -4.33 -23.59
C ALA A 312 -7.52 -3.23 -24.55
N ALA A 313 -7.26 -2.02 -24.03
CA ALA A 313 -6.69 -0.93 -24.81
C ALA A 313 -5.28 -1.27 -25.33
N TRP A 314 -4.41 -1.82 -24.47
CA TRP A 314 -3.05 -2.22 -24.84
C TRP A 314 -3.04 -3.39 -25.84
N GLU A 315 -3.95 -4.35 -25.71
CA GLU A 315 -4.10 -5.40 -26.71
C GLU A 315 -4.58 -4.85 -28.05
N ALA A 316 -5.51 -3.90 -28.07
CA ALA A 316 -5.95 -3.24 -29.31
C ALA A 316 -4.80 -2.47 -29.99
N GLU A 317 -3.98 -1.75 -29.22
CA GLU A 317 -2.77 -1.05 -29.71
C GLU A 317 -1.72 -2.03 -30.27
N TYR A 318 -1.49 -3.15 -29.58
CA TYR A 318 -0.58 -4.20 -30.02
C TYR A 318 -1.04 -4.84 -31.34
N GLN A 319 -2.33 -5.16 -31.47
CA GLN A 319 -2.89 -5.74 -32.71
C GLN A 319 -2.85 -4.74 -33.87
N ALA A 320 -3.15 -3.46 -33.62
CA ALA A 320 -3.06 -2.42 -34.64
C ALA A 320 -1.62 -2.22 -35.15
N SER A 321 -0.62 -2.29 -34.27
CA SER A 321 0.80 -2.16 -34.63
C SER A 321 1.39 -3.41 -35.30
N SER A 322 0.84 -4.61 -35.03
CA SER A 322 1.31 -5.87 -35.62
C SER A 322 0.64 -6.25 -36.94
N GLY A 323 -0.49 -5.62 -37.29
CA GLY A 323 -1.17 -5.76 -38.59
C GLY A 323 -0.57 -4.96 -39.76
N THR A 324 0.57 -4.29 -39.56
CA THR A 324 1.24 -3.47 -40.60
C THR A 324 2.51 -4.14 -41.16
N ARG A 325 2.58 -5.48 -41.16
CA ARG A 325 3.65 -6.26 -41.80
C ARG A 325 3.09 -7.35 -42.68
#